data_AF-A0A397ILE5-F1
#
_entry.id   AF-A0A397ILE5-F1
#
_cell.length_a   1.000
_cell.length_b   1.000
_cell.length_c   1.000
_cell.angle_alpha   90.00
_cell.angle_beta   90.00
_cell.angle_gamma   90.00
#
_symmetry.space_group_name_H-M   'P 1'
#
loop_
_entity.id
_entity.type
_entity.pdbx_description
1 polymer ?
#
loop_
_entity_poly.entity_id
_entity_poly.type
_entity_poly.pdbx_seq_one_letter_code
_entity_poly.pdbx_strand_id
1 'polypeptide(L)'
;MKYFTGTRIIIIVALIAHVIQAYTVKVFPGFTSICRIYVTDCHGKVIRDAVKKDCKDLFRSTIFKWDEAPDLYCPHIYPITRPKDNKYIPIYKQDACIVLSGDLISGWSMKQHPLEDC
;
A
#
# COMPACT_ATOMS: atom_id res chain seq x y z
N MET A 1 18.08 -39.73 -23.16
CA MET A 1 17.20 -39.08 -22.17
C MET A 1 17.15 -37.59 -22.46
N LYS A 2 16.04 -37.09 -23.03
CA LYS A 2 15.83 -35.68 -23.39
C LYS A 2 15.15 -34.94 -22.24
N TYR A 3 15.87 -34.76 -21.15
CA TYR A 3 15.60 -33.66 -20.24
C TYR A 3 16.63 -32.60 -20.61
N PHE A 4 16.27 -31.32 -20.75
CA PHE A 4 17.11 -30.19 -20.26
C PHE A 4 16.79 -28.78 -20.78
N THR A 5 15.79 -28.58 -21.65
CA THR A 5 15.43 -27.20 -22.05
C THR A 5 14.15 -26.71 -21.35
N GLY A 6 13.08 -27.49 -21.37
CA GLY A 6 11.80 -27.10 -20.74
C GLY A 6 11.87 -27.00 -19.22
N THR A 7 12.53 -27.95 -18.55
CA THR A 7 12.65 -27.99 -17.09
C THR A 7 13.44 -26.80 -16.54
N ARG A 8 14.46 -26.31 -17.27
CA ARG A 8 15.25 -25.13 -16.88
C ARG A 8 14.43 -23.83 -16.95
N ILE A 9 13.61 -23.66 -17.98
CA ILE A 9 12.74 -22.49 -18.13
C ILE A 9 11.71 -22.44 -16.99
N ILE A 10 11.11 -23.59 -16.65
CA ILE A 10 10.13 -23.69 -15.56
C ILE A 10 10.77 -23.33 -14.21
N ILE A 11 11.99 -23.81 -13.94
CA ILE A 11 12.70 -23.50 -12.68
C ILE A 11 13.07 -22.01 -12.60
N ILE A 12 13.51 -21.39 -13.70
CA ILE A 12 13.85 -19.94 -13.73
C ILE A 12 12.60 -19.09 -13.48
N VAL A 13 11.47 -19.40 -14.14
CA VAL A 13 10.20 -18.70 -13.93
C VAL A 13 9.69 -18.90 -12.49
N ALA A 14 9.79 -20.11 -11.95
CA ALA A 14 9.38 -20.41 -10.58
C ALA A 14 10.27 -19.72 -9.53
N LEU A 15 11.58 -19.58 -9.77
CA LEU A 15 12.50 -18.83 -8.90
C LEU A 15 12.24 -17.33 -8.95
N ILE A 16 11.96 -16.76 -10.13
CA ILE A 16 11.55 -15.35 -10.26
C ILE A 16 10.21 -15.11 -9.55
N ALA A 17 9.26 -16.04 -9.66
CA ALA A 17 7.98 -15.96 -8.97
C ALA A 17 8.09 -16.14 -7.44
N HIS A 18 9.00 -17.00 -6.94
CA HIS A 18 9.21 -17.17 -5.50
C HIS A 18 9.97 -16.01 -4.84
N VAL A 19 10.80 -15.28 -5.60
CA VAL A 19 11.54 -14.10 -5.08
C VAL A 19 10.66 -12.85 -5.05
N ILE A 20 9.54 -12.84 -5.75
CA ILE A 20 8.60 -11.72 -5.80
C ILE A 20 7.30 -12.16 -5.12
N GLN A 21 7.37 -12.45 -3.82
CA GLN A 21 6.14 -12.50 -3.03
C GLN A 21 5.64 -11.05 -2.97
N ALA A 22 4.60 -10.78 -3.75
CA ALA A 22 4.02 -9.47 -3.93
C ALA A 22 2.74 -9.37 -3.10
N TYR A 23 2.71 -8.41 -2.19
CA TYR A 23 1.55 -8.14 -1.35
C TYR A 23 0.70 -7.00 -1.94
N THR A 24 -0.59 -7.05 -1.65
CA THR A 24 -1.57 -6.05 -2.08
C THR A 24 -1.79 -5.01 -0.99
N VAL A 25 -1.68 -3.74 -1.34
CA VAL A 25 -1.99 -2.59 -0.49
C VAL A 25 -3.17 -1.85 -1.08
N LYS A 26 -4.22 -1.67 -0.29
CA LYS A 26 -5.39 -0.86 -0.64
C LYS A 26 -5.55 0.26 0.38
N VAL A 27 -5.85 1.48 -0.10
CA VAL A 27 -6.25 2.60 0.76
C VAL A 27 -7.67 3.01 0.42
N PHE A 28 -8.53 3.00 1.43
CA PHE A 28 -9.91 3.45 1.35
C PHE A 28 -10.06 4.88 1.91
N PRO A 29 -10.76 5.74 1.17
CA PRO A 29 -11.07 7.10 1.58
C PRO A 29 -12.13 7.12 2.67
N GLY A 30 -12.20 8.24 3.39
CA GLY A 30 -13.07 8.44 4.56
C GLY A 30 -12.62 9.61 5.44
N PHE A 31 -11.63 10.38 4.96
CA PHE A 31 -11.06 11.55 5.61
C PHE A 31 -11.27 12.78 4.74
N THR A 32 -11.98 13.79 5.24
CA THR A 32 -12.37 14.97 4.44
C THR A 32 -11.20 15.91 4.16
N SER A 33 -10.34 15.56 3.20
CA SER A 33 -9.23 16.38 2.72
C SER A 33 -8.66 15.85 1.40
N ILE A 34 -7.76 16.62 0.80
CA ILE A 34 -6.86 16.13 -0.23
C ILE A 34 -5.56 15.68 0.44
N CYS A 35 -5.17 14.43 0.21
CA CYS A 35 -3.97 13.84 0.77
C CYS A 35 -2.90 13.53 -0.27
N ARG A 36 -1.68 13.37 0.20
CA ARG A 36 -0.63 12.62 -0.48
C ARG A 36 -0.52 11.24 0.14
N ILE A 37 -0.40 10.24 -0.71
CA ILE A 37 -0.19 8.84 -0.33
C ILE A 37 1.10 8.41 -1.00
N TYR A 38 2.05 7.92 -0.23
CA TYR A 38 3.29 7.35 -0.75
C TYR A 38 3.72 6.18 0.14
N VAL A 39 4.62 5.35 -0.35
CA VAL A 39 5.11 4.18 0.38
C VAL A 39 6.61 4.24 0.41
N THR A 40 7.19 3.96 1.57
CA THR A 40 8.63 3.82 1.77
C THR A 40 9.01 2.38 2.07
N ASP A 41 10.30 2.09 1.98
CA ASP A 41 10.91 0.84 2.47
C ASP A 41 11.04 0.78 4.01
N CYS A 42 10.29 1.63 4.74
CA CYS A 42 10.42 1.87 6.19
C CYS A 42 11.77 2.45 6.65
N HIS A 43 12.73 2.66 5.74
CA HIS A 43 14.05 3.26 6.01
C HIS A 43 14.19 4.66 5.37
N GLY A 44 13.09 5.20 4.83
CA GLY A 44 13.01 6.54 4.28
C GLY A 44 13.15 6.63 2.76
N LYS A 45 13.44 5.53 2.07
CA LYS A 45 13.44 5.52 0.59
C LYS A 45 12.01 5.35 0.09
N VAL A 46 11.54 6.30 -0.71
CA VAL A 46 10.24 6.18 -1.38
C VAL A 46 10.33 5.12 -2.48
N ILE A 47 9.44 4.13 -2.42
CA ILE A 47 9.34 3.03 -3.38
C ILE A 47 8.07 3.10 -4.24
N ARG A 48 7.07 3.87 -3.79
CA ARG A 48 5.84 4.16 -4.55
C ARG A 48 5.28 5.52 -4.13
N ASP A 49 4.74 6.29 -5.07
CA ASP A 49 4.11 7.58 -4.76
C ASP A 49 2.84 7.75 -5.60
N ALA A 50 1.71 7.98 -4.93
CA ALA A 50 0.42 8.25 -5.56
C ALA A 50 0.15 9.75 -5.75
N VAL A 51 1.10 10.60 -5.34
CA VAL A 51 1.13 12.07 -5.46
C VAL A 51 -0.01 12.77 -4.73
N LYS A 52 -1.20 12.82 -5.31
CA LYS A 52 -2.35 13.57 -4.78
C LYS A 52 -3.61 12.77 -5.00
N LYS A 53 -4.35 12.53 -3.91
CA LYS A 53 -5.61 11.78 -3.90
C LYS A 53 -6.67 12.53 -3.10
N ASP A 54 -7.90 12.46 -3.57
CA ASP A 54 -9.05 12.92 -2.79
C ASP A 54 -9.38 11.85 -1.74
N CYS A 55 -9.22 12.17 -0.46
CA CYS A 55 -9.49 11.24 0.64
C CYS A 55 -10.93 11.32 1.15
N LYS A 56 -11.74 12.25 0.62
CA LYS A 56 -13.10 12.51 1.08
C LYS A 56 -14.10 11.44 0.66
N ASP A 57 -13.83 10.74 -0.44
CA ASP A 57 -14.77 9.79 -1.03
C ASP A 57 -15.28 8.79 0.04
N LEU A 58 -16.59 8.55 0.07
CA LEU A 58 -17.28 7.86 1.17
C LEU A 58 -17.15 6.34 1.00
N PHE A 59 -15.92 5.81 1.04
CA PHE A 59 -15.64 4.38 0.97
C PHE A 59 -16.13 3.65 -0.29
N ARG A 60 -16.47 4.38 -1.37
CA ARG A 60 -17.03 3.75 -2.60
C ARG A 60 -15.99 2.96 -3.39
N SER A 61 -14.73 3.39 -3.34
CA SER A 61 -13.63 2.73 -4.05
C SER A 61 -12.29 3.01 -3.39
N THR A 62 -11.30 2.15 -3.65
CA THR A 62 -9.91 2.39 -3.22
C THR A 62 -9.34 3.60 -3.95
N ILE A 63 -8.76 4.55 -3.23
CA ILE A 63 -8.07 5.71 -3.80
C ILE A 63 -6.62 5.40 -4.19
N PHE A 64 -6.09 4.31 -3.64
CA PHE A 64 -4.78 3.76 -3.97
C PHE A 64 -4.85 2.23 -3.90
N LYS A 65 -4.27 1.57 -4.90
CA LYS A 65 -4.05 0.13 -4.96
C LYS A 65 -2.64 -0.13 -5.46
N TRP A 66 -1.93 -1.06 -4.82
CA TRP A 66 -0.61 -1.49 -5.24
C TRP A 66 -0.44 -2.98 -4.98
N ASP A 67 -0.29 -3.77 -6.04
CA ASP A 67 -0.29 -5.24 -6.00
C ASP A 67 1.13 -5.83 -5.95
N GLU A 68 2.16 -5.01 -5.79
CA GLU A 68 3.58 -5.38 -5.90
C GLU A 68 4.38 -4.97 -4.65
N ALA A 69 3.74 -4.95 -3.48
CA ALA A 69 4.41 -4.54 -2.25
C ALA A 69 5.44 -5.58 -1.78
N PRO A 70 6.62 -5.15 -1.33
CA PRO A 70 7.67 -6.05 -0.82
C PRO A 70 7.32 -6.58 0.57
N ASP A 71 8.18 -7.42 1.14
CA ASP A 71 8.03 -7.98 2.49
C ASP A 71 7.87 -6.92 3.58
N LEU A 72 8.57 -5.79 3.50
CA LEU A 72 8.50 -4.71 4.50
C LEU A 72 8.29 -3.37 3.79
N TYR A 73 7.22 -2.69 4.15
CA TYR A 73 6.88 -1.39 3.57
C TYR A 73 6.08 -0.54 4.55
N CYS A 74 6.19 0.77 4.39
CA CYS A 74 5.55 1.77 5.23
C CYS A 74 4.72 2.72 4.36
N PRO A 75 3.41 2.50 4.19
CA PRO A 75 2.51 3.50 3.64
C PRO A 75 2.49 4.73 4.53
N HIS A 76 2.65 5.89 3.91
CA HIS A 76 2.57 7.21 4.51
C HIS A 76 1.41 7.97 3.89
N ILE A 77 0.62 8.61 4.74
CA ILE A 77 -0.53 9.40 4.33
C ILE A 77 -0.56 10.70 5.12
N TYR A 78 -0.76 11.82 4.43
CA TYR A 78 -0.94 13.11 5.07
C TYR A 78 -1.84 14.05 4.26
N PRO A 79 -2.64 14.90 4.91
CA PRO A 79 -3.33 16.00 4.22
C PRO A 79 -2.31 17.00 3.68
N ILE A 80 -2.43 17.38 2.40
CA ILE A 80 -1.48 18.31 1.75
C ILE A 80 -1.42 19.67 2.47
N THR A 81 -2.54 20.09 3.07
CA THR A 81 -2.63 21.32 3.86
C THR A 81 -1.94 21.25 5.22
N ARG A 82 -1.65 20.05 5.74
CA ARG A 82 -0.91 19.84 7.00
C ARG A 82 0.10 18.67 6.89
N PRO A 83 1.22 18.86 6.17
CA PRO A 83 2.22 17.80 5.99
C PRO A 83 2.84 17.25 7.28
N LYS A 84 2.82 18.04 8.36
CA LYS A 84 3.28 17.63 9.69
C LYS A 84 2.44 16.52 10.31
N ASP A 85 1.21 16.33 9.84
CA ASP A 85 0.29 15.31 10.36
C ASP A 85 0.53 13.93 9.72
N ASN A 86 1.68 13.71 9.07
CA ASN A 86 1.99 12.47 8.38
C ASN A 86 1.92 11.24 9.28
N LYS A 87 1.06 10.29 8.90
CA LYS A 87 0.89 9.01 9.58
C LYS A 87 1.41 7.89 8.72
N TYR A 88 1.95 6.88 9.38
CA TYR A 88 2.43 5.67 8.72
C TYR A 88 2.18 4.44 9.58
N ILE A 89 2.09 3.30 8.91
CA ILE A 89 1.93 1.99 9.55
C ILE A 89 2.98 1.06 8.91
N PRO A 90 3.91 0.47 9.67
CA PRO A 90 4.80 -0.55 9.14
C PRO A 90 4.01 -1.83 8.87
N ILE A 91 4.16 -2.41 7.69
CA ILE A 91 3.50 -3.65 7.30
C ILE A 91 4.56 -4.67 6.90
N TYR A 92 4.43 -5.88 7.44
CA TYR A 92 5.37 -6.98 7.21
C TYR A 92 4.67 -8.23 6.70
N LYS A 93 5.08 -8.72 5.53
CA LYS A 93 4.69 -9.99 4.90
C LYS A 93 3.19 -10.26 4.86
N GLN A 94 2.42 -9.23 4.57
CA GLN A 94 0.97 -9.34 4.48
C GLN A 94 0.39 -8.29 3.53
N ASP A 95 -0.76 -8.64 2.98
CA ASP A 95 -1.63 -7.68 2.34
C ASP A 95 -2.20 -6.70 3.37
N ALA A 96 -2.54 -5.50 2.92
CA ALA A 96 -3.02 -4.44 3.80
C ALA A 96 -4.24 -3.71 3.25
N CYS A 97 -5.24 -3.62 4.12
CA CYS A 97 -6.36 -2.70 4.00
C CYS A 97 -6.12 -1.50 4.90
N ILE A 98 -6.03 -0.30 4.33
CA ILE A 98 -5.83 0.94 5.09
C ILE A 98 -7.08 1.79 4.96
N VAL A 99 -7.71 2.09 6.08
CA VAL A 99 -8.91 2.91 6.16
C VAL A 99 -8.56 4.28 6.74
N LEU A 100 -8.95 5.32 6.01
CA LEU A 100 -8.89 6.70 6.49
C LEU A 100 -10.23 7.10 7.11
N SER A 101 -10.20 7.87 8.19
CA SER A 101 -11.43 8.35 8.84
C SER A 101 -11.24 9.72 9.48
N GLY A 102 -12.30 10.52 9.55
CA GLY A 102 -12.37 11.78 10.28
C GLY A 102 -12.18 13.03 9.41
N ASP A 103 -11.68 14.10 10.00
CA ASP A 103 -11.47 15.38 9.31
C ASP A 103 -10.36 16.23 9.95
N LEU A 104 -10.09 17.41 9.38
CA LEU A 104 -9.02 18.29 9.84
C LEU A 104 -9.35 19.04 11.16
N ILE A 105 -10.61 19.08 11.56
CA ILE A 105 -11.13 19.81 12.72
C ILE A 105 -11.21 18.88 13.93
N SER A 106 -11.91 17.75 13.80
CA SER A 106 -12.10 16.73 14.84
C SER A 106 -10.89 15.81 15.00
N GLY A 107 -9.97 15.84 14.05
CA GLY A 107 -8.86 14.92 13.95
C GLY A 107 -9.17 13.77 13.01
N TRP A 108 -8.12 13.23 12.41
CA TRP A 108 -8.23 12.14 11.45
C TRP A 108 -7.42 10.95 11.92
N SER A 109 -7.73 9.76 11.40
CA SER A 109 -7.03 8.53 11.75
C SER A 109 -6.74 7.69 10.52
N MET A 110 -5.71 6.86 10.65
CA MET A 110 -5.27 5.86 9.69
C MET A 110 -5.26 4.54 10.46
N LYS A 111 -6.03 3.55 10.00
CA LYS A 111 -6.11 2.23 10.63
C LYS A 111 -5.92 1.14 9.60
N GLN A 112 -5.25 0.07 10.00
CA GLN A 112 -5.24 -1.16 9.23
C GLN A 112 -6.46 -2.00 9.62
N HIS A 113 -7.14 -2.55 8.61
CA HIS A 113 -8.23 -3.50 8.77
C HIS A 113 -7.86 -4.86 8.17
N PRO A 114 -8.57 -5.93 8.55
CA PRO A 114 -8.59 -7.18 7.79
C PRO A 114 -8.93 -6.93 6.32
N LEU A 115 -8.38 -7.74 5.41
CA LEU A 115 -8.67 -7.63 3.98
C LEU A 115 -10.13 -7.91 3.62
N GLU A 116 -10.83 -8.70 4.43
CA GLU A 116 -12.25 -9.04 4.27
C GLU A 116 -13.19 -7.84 4.51
N ASP A 117 -12.71 -6.84 5.25
CA ASP A 117 -13.40 -5.56 5.47
C ASP A 117 -13.09 -4.53 4.34
N CYS A 118 -12.55 -5.03 3.22
CA CYS A 118 -11.87 -4.33 2.13
C CYS A 118 -12.17 -4.99 0.76
#